data_AF-A0ABD4W4M4-F1
#
_entry.id   AF-A0ABD4W4M4-F1
#
_cell.length_a   1.000
_cell.length_b   1.000
_cell.length_c   1.000
_cell.angle_alpha   90.00
_cell.angle_beta   90.00
_cell.angle_gamma   90.00
#
_symmetry.space_group_name_H-M   'P 1'
#
loop_
_entity.id
_entity.type
_entity.pdbx_description
1 polymer ?
#
loop_
_entity_poly.entity_id
_entity_poly.type
_entity_poly.pdbx_seq_one_letter_code
_entity_poly.pdbx_strand_id
1 'polypeptide(L)'
;DGAQIDARIVCVRNRSNRKDWIALICTDMTIDENEIIRIYGKRWDIEVFFKTCKSFLKLGTEYHGLSYDALTAHTAFVFLRYMFMSVEKRDDEDDRTMGELFYCMIDELADITFHHS
;
A
#
# COMPACT_ATOMS: atom_id res chain seq x y z
N ASP A 1 20.04 -27.51 0.69
CA ASP A 1 18.99 -28.01 -0.23
C ASP A 1 18.88 -27.07 -1.42
N GLY A 2 19.55 -27.39 -2.52
CA GLY A 2 19.76 -26.51 -3.68
C GLY A 2 18.57 -26.45 -4.63
N ALA A 3 17.41 -25.98 -4.16
CA ALA A 3 16.26 -25.77 -5.03
C ALA A 3 16.53 -24.65 -6.04
N GLN A 4 16.47 -24.96 -7.34
CA GLN A 4 16.45 -23.94 -8.39
C GLN A 4 15.06 -23.28 -8.42
N ILE A 5 15.05 -21.95 -8.48
CA ILE A 5 13.83 -21.14 -8.58
C ILE A 5 13.89 -20.41 -9.92
N ASP A 6 12.86 -20.62 -10.74
CA ASP A 6 12.71 -19.88 -11.99
C ASP A 6 12.42 -18.40 -11.71
N ALA A 7 13.02 -17.52 -12.49
CA ALA A 7 12.81 -16.09 -12.37
C ALA A 7 12.87 -15.39 -13.73
N ARG A 8 12.05 -14.36 -13.88
CA ARG A 8 12.05 -13.44 -15.01
C ARG A 8 12.69 -12.11 -14.61
N ILE A 9 13.52 -11.58 -15.50
CA ILE A 9 14.08 -10.22 -15.36
C ILE A 9 13.37 -9.31 -16.37
N VAL A 10 12.75 -8.23 -15.88
CA VAL A 10 12.07 -7.20 -16.67
C VAL A 10 12.89 -5.91 -16.60
N CYS A 11 13.41 -5.47 -17.74
CA CYS A 11 14.20 -4.24 -17.84
C CYS A 11 13.32 -3.07 -18.30
N VAL A 12 13.13 -2.09 -17.42
CA VAL A 12 12.32 -0.89 -17.68
C VAL A 12 13.25 0.29 -17.91
N ARG A 13 13.02 1.07 -18.96
CA ARG A 13 13.79 2.29 -19.19
C ARG A 13 13.48 3.32 -18.10
N ASN A 14 14.51 3.85 -17.45
CA ASN A 14 14.31 4.85 -16.40
C ASN A 14 13.76 6.15 -17.02
N ARG A 15 12.57 6.57 -16.55
CA ARG A 15 11.90 7.79 -17.05
C ARG A 15 12.65 9.06 -16.65
N SER A 16 13.25 9.07 -15.47
CA SER A 16 14.00 10.21 -14.92
C SER A 16 15.40 10.34 -15.54
N ASN A 17 16.02 9.22 -15.91
CA ASN A 17 17.31 9.20 -16.60
C ASN A 17 17.27 8.23 -17.80
N ARG A 18 17.07 8.74 -19.01
CA ARG A 18 16.89 7.90 -20.21
C ARG A 18 18.14 7.11 -20.65
N LYS A 19 19.30 7.36 -20.03
CA LYS A 19 20.54 6.59 -20.23
C LYS A 19 20.64 5.38 -19.29
N ASP A 20 19.71 5.27 -18.34
CA ASP A 20 19.69 4.27 -17.28
C ASP A 20 18.48 3.33 -17.39
N TRP A 21 18.56 2.17 -16.74
CA TRP A 21 17.55 1.10 -16.77
C TRP A 21 17.31 0.56 -15.37
N ILE A 22 16.04 0.26 -15.08
CA ILE A 22 15.63 -0.41 -13.85
C ILE A 22 15.39 -1.87 -14.18
N ALA A 23 16.15 -2.77 -13.57
CA ALA A 23 15.94 -4.21 -13.68
C ALA A 23 15.07 -4.70 -12.52
N LEU A 24 13.95 -5.34 -12.84
CA LEU A 24 13.03 -5.96 -11.89
C LEU A 24 13.17 -7.47 -12.00
N ILE A 25 13.31 -8.16 -10.88
CA ILE A 25 13.30 -9.64 -10.83
C ILE A 25 11.98 -10.11 -10.24
N CYS A 26 11.34 -11.07 -10.89
CA CYS A 26 10.12 -11.70 -10.43
C CYS A 26 10.29 -13.22 -10.46
N THR A 27 9.99 -13.89 -9.35
CA THR A 27 10.02 -15.36 -9.24
C THR A 27 8.68 -16.00 -9.59
N ASP A 28 7.62 -15.20 -9.74
CA ASP A 28 6.31 -15.68 -10.16
C ASP A 28 6.21 -15.63 -11.68
N MET A 29 6.27 -16.79 -12.30
CA MET A 29 6.24 -16.92 -13.76
C MET A 29 4.83 -16.79 -14.36
N THR A 30 3.78 -16.72 -13.53
CA THR A 30 2.38 -16.57 -13.96
C THR A 30 2.01 -15.13 -14.30
N ILE A 31 2.79 -14.16 -13.81
CA ILE A 31 2.54 -12.74 -13.94
C ILE A 31 3.16 -12.22 -15.26
N ASP A 32 2.46 -11.35 -15.97
CA ASP A 32 2.98 -10.67 -17.16
C ASP A 32 3.91 -9.49 -16.80
N GLU A 33 4.70 -9.04 -17.76
CA GLU A 33 5.68 -7.98 -17.54
C GLU A 33 5.05 -6.65 -17.10
N ASN A 34 3.87 -6.29 -17.60
CA ASN A 34 3.21 -5.04 -17.25
C ASN A 34 2.69 -5.10 -15.82
N GLU A 35 2.17 -6.24 -15.39
CA GLU A 35 1.72 -6.46 -14.02
C GLU A 35 2.90 -6.46 -13.04
N ILE A 36 4.04 -7.04 -13.40
CA ILE A 36 5.29 -6.93 -12.61
C ILE A 36 5.65 -5.45 -12.39
N ILE A 37 5.62 -4.64 -13.47
CA ILE A 37 5.90 -3.21 -13.40
C ILE A 37 4.88 -2.48 -12.54
N ARG A 38 3.58 -2.80 -12.66
CA ARG A 38 2.49 -2.19 -11.88
C ARG A 38 2.65 -2.49 -10.39
N ILE A 39 2.92 -3.75 -10.03
CA ILE A 39 3.14 -4.16 -8.64
C ILE A 39 4.37 -3.45 -8.08
N TYR A 40 5.47 -3.41 -8.84
CA TYR A 40 6.67 -2.68 -8.42
C TYR A 40 6.40 -1.19 -8.23
N GLY A 41 5.51 -0.58 -9.01
CA GLY A 41 5.08 0.81 -8.85
C GLY A 41 4.57 1.14 -7.44
N LYS A 42 3.90 0.19 -6.78
CA LYS A 42 3.42 0.35 -5.39
C LYS A 42 4.55 0.49 -4.36
N ARG A 43 5.80 0.15 -4.73
CA ARG A 43 6.96 0.29 -3.83
C ARG A 43 7.20 1.75 -3.42
N TRP A 44 6.82 2.73 -4.24
CA TRP A 44 6.97 4.15 -3.90
C TRP A 44 6.20 4.54 -2.63
N ASP A 45 5.12 3.82 -2.31
CA ASP A 45 4.28 4.11 -1.14
C ASP A 45 5.06 4.00 0.17
N ILE A 46 6.10 3.15 0.24
CA ILE A 46 6.95 3.05 1.44
C ILE A 46 7.81 4.31 1.64
N GLU A 47 8.21 4.97 0.54
CA GLU A 47 8.99 6.21 0.61
C GLU A 47 8.10 7.36 1.10
N VAL A 48 6.85 7.40 0.65
CA VAL A 48 5.82 8.33 1.14
C VAL A 48 5.53 8.08 2.62
N PHE A 49 5.34 6.82 3.02
CA PHE A 49 5.16 6.42 4.42
C PHE A 49 6.28 6.94 5.32
N PHE A 50 7.54 6.65 4.98
CA PHE A 50 8.67 7.08 5.80
C PHE A 50 8.88 8.60 5.78
N LYS A 51 8.57 9.26 4.66
CA LYS A 51 8.57 10.72 4.59
C LYS A 51 7.55 11.30 5.58
N THR A 52 6.32 10.79 5.57
CA THR A 52 5.25 11.24 6.48
C THR A 52 5.60 10.97 7.94
N CYS A 53 6.08 9.76 8.26
CA CYS A 53 6.45 9.41 9.62
C CYS A 53 7.55 10.31 10.20
N LYS A 54 8.59 10.61 9.39
CA LYS A 54 9.69 11.47 9.82
C LYS A 54 9.28 12.94 9.92
N SER A 55 8.56 13.47 8.92
CA SER A 55 8.24 14.89 8.82
C SER A 55 7.09 15.31 9.73
N PHE A 56 6.05 14.50 9.85
CA PHE A 56 4.80 14.89 10.51
C PHE A 56 4.53 14.12 11.80
N LEU A 57 5.01 12.87 11.91
CA LEU A 57 4.77 12.01 13.08
C LEU A 57 5.98 11.87 13.99
N LYS A 58 6.97 12.75 13.82
CA LYS A 58 8.12 12.92 14.71
C LYS A 58 8.87 11.62 15.04
N LEU A 59 8.95 10.70 14.07
CA LEU A 59 9.61 9.41 14.24
C LEU A 59 11.01 9.54 14.85
N GLY A 60 11.81 10.49 14.38
CA GLY A 60 13.18 10.70 14.85
C GLY A 60 13.37 11.81 15.90
N THR A 61 12.34 12.58 16.22
CA THR A 61 12.48 13.82 17.02
C THR A 61 11.63 13.87 18.28
N GLU A 62 10.68 12.94 18.47
CA GLU A 62 9.81 12.93 19.66
C GLU A 62 10.46 12.24 20.86
N TYR A 63 11.15 11.11 20.65
CA TYR A 63 11.76 10.33 21.72
C TYR A 63 13.28 10.49 21.73
N HIS A 64 13.82 10.89 22.89
CA HIS A 64 15.27 11.03 23.14
C HIS A 64 15.75 10.18 24.33
N GLY A 65 14.90 9.28 24.84
CA GLY A 65 15.25 8.42 25.98
C GLY A 65 16.22 7.31 25.60
N LEU A 66 16.87 6.72 26.61
CA LEU A 66 17.86 5.65 26.43
C LEU A 66 17.25 4.23 26.45
N SER A 67 15.97 4.09 26.81
CA SER A 67 15.30 2.78 26.82
C SER A 67 15.00 2.34 25.39
N TYR A 68 15.48 1.14 25.03
CA TYR A 68 15.23 0.52 23.74
C TYR A 68 13.78 0.05 23.59
N ASP A 69 13.17 -0.42 24.68
CA ASP A 69 11.76 -0.85 24.69
C ASP A 69 10.84 0.34 24.40
N ALA A 70 11.12 1.48 25.03
CA ALA A 70 10.36 2.71 24.78
C ALA A 70 10.60 3.27 23.36
N LEU A 71 11.80 3.12 22.78
CA LEU A 71 12.07 3.47 21.39
C LEU A 71 11.26 2.59 20.42
N THR A 72 11.22 1.29 20.68
CA THR A 72 10.44 0.32 19.91
C THR A 72 8.94 0.64 20.00
N ALA A 73 8.43 0.88 21.21
CA ALA A 73 7.04 1.27 21.43
C ALA A 73 6.68 2.58 20.72
N HIS A 74 7.52 3.62 20.83
CA HIS A 74 7.34 4.88 20.11
C HIS A 74 7.24 4.67 18.60
N THR A 75 8.17 3.91 18.03
CA THR A 75 8.17 3.58 16.60
C THR A 75 6.86 2.88 16.19
N ALA A 76 6.40 1.91 16.97
CA ALA A 76 5.13 1.22 16.73
C ALA A 76 3.93 2.20 16.78
N PHE A 77 3.89 3.12 17.74
CA PHE A 77 2.84 4.13 17.81
C PHE A 77 2.88 5.13 16.65
N VAL A 78 4.06 5.52 16.18
CA VAL A 78 4.19 6.35 14.97
C VAL A 78 3.59 5.64 13.76
N PHE A 79 3.91 4.36 13.59
CA PHE A 79 3.39 3.58 12.46
C PHE A 79 1.88 3.38 12.56
N LEU A 80 1.36 3.09 13.76
CA LEU A 80 -0.07 2.98 13.99
C LEU A 80 -0.81 4.30 13.69
N ARG A 81 -0.25 5.44 14.13
CA ARG A 81 -0.79 6.77 13.79
C ARG A 81 -0.87 6.99 12.28
N TYR A 82 0.18 6.59 11.54
CA TYR A 82 0.15 6.64 10.08
C TYR A 82 -0.98 5.77 9.49
N MET A 83 -1.12 4.53 9.97
CA MET A 83 -2.15 3.61 9.48
C MET A 83 -3.55 4.20 9.66
N PHE A 84 -3.86 4.73 10.85
CA PHE A 84 -5.16 5.38 11.11
C PHE A 84 -5.43 6.53 10.14
N MET A 85 -4.49 7.46 9.98
CA MET A 85 -4.69 8.59 9.04
C MET A 85 -4.78 8.13 7.58
N SER A 86 -4.11 7.03 7.21
CA SER A 86 -4.17 6.50 5.84
C SER A 86 -5.53 5.88 5.52
N VAL A 87 -6.15 5.23 6.51
CA VAL A 87 -7.52 4.72 6.41
C VAL A 87 -8.49 5.89 6.33
N GLU A 88 -8.40 6.85 7.26
CA GLU A 88 -9.28 8.02 7.27
C GLU A 88 -9.23 8.81 5.95
N LYS A 89 -8.02 9.04 5.43
CA LYS A 89 -7.81 9.69 4.14
C LYS A 89 -8.42 8.89 2.98
N ARG A 90 -8.34 7.56 3.04
CA ARG A 90 -8.95 6.71 2.02
C ARG A 90 -10.48 6.81 2.07
N ASP A 91 -11.05 6.79 3.26
CA ASP A 91 -12.50 6.89 3.44
C ASP A 91 -13.04 8.26 2.98
N ASP A 92 -12.25 9.32 3.14
CA ASP A 92 -12.58 10.68 2.69
C ASP A 92 -12.39 10.89 1.16
N GLU A 93 -11.36 10.29 0.55
CA GLU A 93 -10.99 10.54 -0.85
C GLU A 93 -11.41 9.46 -1.86
N ASP A 94 -11.73 8.23 -1.43
CA ASP A 94 -12.11 7.12 -2.31
C ASP A 94 -13.65 7.01 -2.42
N ASP A 95 -14.21 7.54 -3.50
CA ASP A 95 -15.65 7.42 -3.80
C ASP A 95 -16.14 5.96 -3.88
N ARG A 96 -15.24 4.98 -4.10
CA ARG A 96 -15.62 3.55 -4.17
C ARG A 96 -16.02 2.98 -2.82
N THR A 97 -15.72 3.66 -1.72
CA THR A 97 -16.21 3.30 -0.38
C THR A 97 -17.73 3.46 -0.29
N MET A 98 -18.35 4.29 -1.17
CA MET A 98 -19.81 4.34 -1.36
C MET A 98 -20.38 3.15 -2.14
N GLY A 99 -19.53 2.26 -2.68
CA GLY A 99 -19.99 1.06 -3.39
C GLY A 99 -20.77 0.11 -2.47
N GLU A 100 -20.42 0.02 -1.18
CA GLU A 100 -21.23 -0.73 -0.20
C GLU A 100 -22.62 -0.13 -0.01
N LEU A 101 -22.74 1.21 0.04
CA LEU A 101 -24.06 1.88 0.09
C LEU A 101 -24.90 1.56 -1.16
N PHE A 102 -24.27 1.49 -2.33
CA PHE A 102 -24.94 1.05 -3.56
C PHE A 102 -25.41 -0.41 -3.48
N TYR A 103 -24.60 -1.34 -2.98
CA TYR A 103 -25.00 -2.74 -2.80
C TYR A 103 -26.12 -2.90 -1.76
N CYS A 104 -26.04 -2.21 -0.61
CA CYS A 104 -27.10 -2.19 0.40
C CYS A 104 -28.42 -1.66 -0.17
N MET A 105 -28.37 -0.59 -0.98
CA MET A 105 -29.58 -0.03 -1.60
C MET A 105 -30.19 -0.97 -2.65
N ILE A 106 -29.37 -1.70 -3.41
CA ILE A 106 -29.84 -2.73 -4.34
C ILE A 106 -30.48 -3.90 -3.59
N ASP A 107 -29.91 -4.32 -2.45
CA ASP A 107 -30.45 -5.37 -1.60
C ASP A 107 -31.81 -4.96 -0.99
N GLU A 108 -31.93 -3.74 -0.47
CA GLU A 108 -33.21 -3.19 -0.01
C GLU A 108 -34.27 -3.12 -1.12
N LEU A 109 -33.88 -2.75 -2.34
CA LEU A 109 -34.79 -2.75 -3.50
C LEU A 109 -35.23 -4.17 -3.90
N ALA A 110 -34.35 -5.17 -3.77
CA ALA A 110 -34.68 -6.56 -4.00
C ALA A 110 -35.71 -7.08 -2.98
N ASP A 111 -35.56 -6.71 -1.70
CA ASP A 111 -36.50 -7.06 -0.63
C ASP A 111 -37.89 -6.43 -0.84
N ILE A 112 -37.96 -5.18 -1.30
CA ILE A 112 -39.24 -4.51 -1.64
C ILE A 112 -39.96 -5.24 -2.78
N THR A 113 -39.21 -5.76 -3.76
CA THR A 113 -39.77 -6.46 -4.92
C THR A 113 -40.41 -7.80 -4.53
N PHE A 114 -39.89 -8.47 -3.48
CA PHE A 114 -40.41 -9.74 -2.99
C PHE A 114 -41.75 -9.58 -2.23
N HIS A 115 -41.96 -8.45 -1.56
CA HIS A 115 -43.20 -8.16 -0.82
C HIS A 115 -44.42 -7.84 -1.71
N HIS A 116 -44.22 -7.58 -3.00
CA HIS A 116 -45.28 -7.26 -3.96
C HIS A 116 -45.63 -8.43 -4.90
N SER A 117 -45.31 -9.67 -4.48
CA SER A 117 -45.59 -10.95 -5.18
C SER A 117 -46.78 -11.69 -4.58
#